data_AF-A0AAW0VWP1-F1
#
_entry.id   AF-A0AAW0VWP1-F1
#
_cell.length_a   1.000
_cell.length_b   1.000
_cell.length_c   1.000
_cell.angle_alpha   90.00
_cell.angle_beta   90.00
_cell.angle_gamma   90.00
#
_symmetry.space_group_name_H-M   'P 1'
#
loop_
_entity.id
_entity.type
_entity.pdbx_description
1 polymer ?
#
loop_
_entity_poly.entity_id
_entity_poly.type
_entity_poly.pdbx_seq_one_letter_code
_entity_poly.pdbx_strand_id
1 'polypeptide(L)'
;GNEFLHRLDVKWVDIVHLSIFNLTLQDSKTYFEYEETITQWINDNWELLQAPLGLQNMRVSERKHEVLRVLEGNRPRFKCGREIKKKTSIWGLRVRVPPPVPAITLPYVGPITEDSIKHITLRNKKTRNSDRLWTAD
;
A
#
# COMPACT_ATOMS: atom_id res chain seq x y z
N GLY A 1 18.54 -10.28 24.40
CA GLY A 1 18.80 -10.76 23.03
C GLY A 1 18.94 -9.58 22.11
N ASN A 2 19.54 -9.74 20.93
CA ASN A 2 19.66 -8.66 19.94
C ASN A 2 18.43 -8.67 19.03
N GLU A 3 17.78 -7.52 18.90
CA GLU A 3 16.69 -7.35 17.93
C GLU A 3 17.26 -7.30 16.51
N PHE A 4 16.54 -7.94 15.59
CA PHE A 4 16.86 -7.93 14.17
C PHE A 4 15.71 -7.29 13.41
N LEU A 5 16.01 -6.22 12.68
CA LEU A 5 15.05 -5.47 11.89
C LEU A 5 15.53 -5.41 10.44
N HIS A 6 14.63 -5.74 9.51
CA HIS A 6 14.88 -5.62 8.09
C HIS A 6 13.66 -5.02 7.39
N ARG A 7 13.92 -4.08 6.48
CA ARG A 7 12.89 -3.41 5.69
C ARG A 7 12.66 -4.17 4.38
N LEU A 8 11.44 -4.67 4.21
CA LEU A 8 11.03 -5.30 2.97
C LEU A 8 10.85 -4.27 1.85
N ASP A 9 11.20 -4.67 0.63
CA ASP A 9 10.95 -3.88 -0.56
C ASP A 9 9.44 -3.69 -0.80
N VAL A 10 9.01 -2.43 -0.71
CA VAL A 10 7.63 -2.02 -1.03
C VAL A 10 7.45 -1.83 -2.53
N LYS A 11 6.26 -2.19 -3.03
CA LYS A 11 5.87 -1.96 -4.43
C LYS A 11 4.96 -0.74 -4.53
N TRP A 12 4.83 -0.19 -5.74
CA TRP A 12 3.89 0.90 -6.03
C TRP A 12 2.44 0.60 -5.56
N VAL A 13 1.98 -0.64 -5.73
CA VAL A 13 0.64 -1.05 -5.24
C VAL A 13 0.52 -0.95 -3.72
N ASP A 14 1.60 -1.21 -2.98
CA ASP A 14 1.62 -1.13 -1.52
C ASP A 14 1.74 0.33 -1.08
N ILE A 15 2.54 1.15 -1.78
CA ILE A 15 2.64 2.60 -1.55
C ILE A 15 1.28 3.29 -1.72
N VAL A 16 0.57 3.01 -2.81
CA VAL A 16 -0.76 3.59 -3.08
C VAL A 16 -1.81 3.07 -2.08
N HIS A 17 -1.74 1.79 -1.70
CA HIS A 17 -2.63 1.26 -0.66
C HIS A 17 -2.36 1.94 0.69
N LEU A 18 -1.09 2.05 1.09
CA LEU A 18 -0.68 2.72 2.32
C LEU A 18 -1.12 4.17 2.37
N SER A 19 -0.97 4.93 1.29
CA SER A 19 -1.36 6.34 1.26
C SER A 19 -2.86 6.50 1.45
N ILE A 20 -3.69 5.77 0.70
CA ILE A 20 -5.15 5.84 0.84
C ILE A 20 -5.61 5.35 2.21
N PHE A 21 -4.97 4.30 2.76
CA PHE A 21 -5.30 3.81 4.09
C PHE A 21 -5.01 4.88 5.16
N ASN A 22 -3.83 5.52 5.13
CA ASN A 22 -3.51 6.60 6.06
C ASN A 22 -4.43 7.81 5.90
N LEU A 23 -4.70 8.24 4.67
CA LEU A 23 -5.66 9.32 4.39
C LEU A 23 -7.07 8.98 4.93
N THR A 24 -7.51 7.72 4.81
CA THR A 24 -8.79 7.24 5.35
C THR A 24 -8.84 7.41 6.88
N LEU A 25 -7.74 7.12 7.58
CA LEU A 25 -7.65 7.28 9.03
C LEU A 25 -7.56 8.75 9.45
N GLN A 26 -6.79 9.56 8.73
CA GLN A 26 -6.57 10.98 9.04
C GLN A 26 -7.84 11.81 8.82
N ASP A 27 -8.50 11.62 7.66
CA ASP A 27 -9.61 12.47 7.23
C ASP A 27 -10.99 11.88 7.53
N SER A 28 -11.07 10.61 7.96
CA SER A 28 -12.33 9.86 8.08
C SER A 28 -13.17 9.85 6.78
N LYS A 29 -12.51 9.98 5.62
CA LYS A 29 -13.11 9.97 4.28
C LYS A 29 -12.88 8.65 3.56
N THR A 30 -13.67 8.40 2.52
CA THR A 30 -13.66 7.14 1.76
C THR A 30 -13.06 7.25 0.36
N TYR A 31 -13.06 8.45 -0.21
CA TYR A 31 -12.55 8.72 -1.55
C TYR A 31 -11.70 9.98 -1.52
N PHE A 32 -10.61 9.95 -2.27
CA PHE A 32 -9.61 11.01 -2.32
C PHE A 32 -9.29 11.32 -3.78
N GLU A 33 -8.97 12.58 -4.07
CA GLU A 33 -8.47 12.99 -5.38
C GLU A 33 -7.10 12.35 -5.62
N TYR A 34 -6.90 11.66 -6.75
CA TYR A 34 -5.66 10.93 -7.01
C TYR A 34 -4.42 11.82 -7.20
N GLU A 35 -4.55 12.95 -7.88
CA GLU A 35 -3.48 13.91 -8.17
C GLU A 35 -3.29 14.88 -6.99
N GLU A 36 -4.37 15.51 -6.52
CA GLU A 36 -4.27 16.58 -5.50
C GLU A 36 -4.12 16.04 -4.07
N THR A 37 -4.58 14.83 -3.79
CA THR A 37 -4.57 14.28 -2.42
C THR A 37 -3.66 13.06 -2.29
N ILE A 38 -3.90 12.00 -3.07
CA ILE A 38 -3.16 10.73 -2.94
C ILE A 38 -1.70 10.91 -3.37
N THR A 39 -1.47 11.52 -4.53
CA THR A 39 -0.11 11.76 -5.03
C THR A 39 0.63 12.77 -4.16
N GLN A 40 -0.05 13.82 -3.69
CA GLN A 40 0.56 14.79 -2.78
C GLN A 40 1.01 14.14 -1.47
N TRP A 41 0.16 13.32 -0.84
CA TRP A 41 0.52 12.58 0.36
C TRP A 41 1.76 11.69 0.14
N ILE A 42 1.83 11.00 -1.01
CA ILE A 42 2.99 10.17 -1.36
C ILE A 42 4.26 11.01 -1.50
N ASN A 43 4.16 12.20 -2.08
CA ASN A 43 5.29 13.10 -2.23
C ASN A 43 5.80 13.62 -0.88
N ASP A 44 4.88 14.04 -0.02
CA ASP A 44 5.20 14.58 1.30
C ASP A 44 5.83 13.51 2.22
N ASN A 45 5.46 12.25 2.02
CA ASN A 45 5.92 11.12 2.82
C ASN A 45 6.96 10.23 2.11
N TRP A 46 7.54 10.71 0.99
CA TRP A 46 8.38 9.87 0.12
C TRP A 46 9.56 9.22 0.85
N GLU A 47 10.26 9.99 1.68
CA GLU A 47 11.39 9.49 2.48
C GLU A 47 10.95 8.49 3.56
N LEU A 48 9.78 8.72 4.17
CA LEU A 48 9.22 7.85 5.22
C LEU A 48 8.71 6.52 4.67
N LEU A 49 8.31 6.49 3.40
CA LEU A 49 7.94 5.26 2.71
C LEU A 49 9.14 4.33 2.52
N GLN A 50 10.36 4.86 2.59
CA GLN A 50 11.62 4.12 2.45
C GLN A 50 11.56 3.16 1.25
N ALA A 51 11.11 3.68 0.10
CA ALA A 51 10.96 2.92 -1.13
C ALA A 51 12.32 2.35 -1.58
N PRO A 52 12.37 1.18 -2.24
CA PRO A 52 13.61 0.60 -2.72
C PRO A 52 14.31 1.53 -3.73
N LEU A 53 15.63 1.39 -3.88
CA LEU A 53 16.46 2.29 -4.69
C LEU A 53 15.94 2.48 -6.13
N GLY A 54 15.41 1.42 -6.74
CA GLY A 54 14.81 1.49 -8.08
C GLY A 54 13.59 2.41 -8.17
N LEU A 55 12.86 2.60 -7.07
CA LEU A 55 11.75 3.57 -6.98
C LEU A 55 12.23 4.97 -6.59
N GLN A 56 13.28 5.08 -5.75
CA GLN A 56 13.79 6.38 -5.29
C GLN A 56 14.25 7.28 -6.45
N ASN A 57 14.75 6.70 -7.54
CA ASN A 57 15.19 7.45 -8.73
C ASN A 57 14.03 8.08 -9.54
N MET A 58 12.77 7.78 -9.22
CA MET A 58 11.62 8.30 -9.95
C MET A 58 11.38 9.78 -9.64
N ARG A 59 11.20 10.59 -10.69
CA ARG A 59 10.95 12.02 -10.55
C ARG A 59 9.57 12.27 -9.97
N VAL A 60 9.42 13.30 -9.15
CA VAL A 60 8.14 13.69 -8.53
C VAL A 60 7.04 13.87 -9.59
N SER A 61 7.36 14.45 -10.75
CA SER A 61 6.44 14.65 -11.87
C SER A 61 5.93 13.36 -12.51
N GLU A 62 6.65 12.25 -12.37
CA GLU A 62 6.30 10.95 -12.94
C GLU A 62 5.39 10.15 -12.01
N ARG A 63 5.48 10.38 -10.68
CA ARG A 63 4.77 9.60 -9.66
C ARG A 63 3.26 9.61 -9.85
N LYS A 64 2.66 10.71 -10.31
CA LYS A 64 1.21 10.78 -10.57
C LYS A 64 0.74 9.76 -11.60
N HIS A 65 1.55 9.50 -12.62
CA HIS A 65 1.24 8.52 -13.66
C HIS A 65 1.30 7.11 -13.08
N GLU A 66 2.26 6.85 -12.18
CA GLU A 66 2.35 5.57 -11.49
C GLU A 66 1.21 5.32 -10.52
N VAL A 67 0.81 6.34 -9.76
CA VAL A 67 -0.36 6.28 -8.90
C VAL A 67 -1.60 5.91 -9.72
N LEU A 68 -1.85 6.61 -10.83
CA LEU A 68 -2.99 6.32 -11.70
C LEU A 68 -2.91 4.91 -12.30
N ARG A 69 -1.74 4.50 -12.82
CA ARG A 69 -1.52 3.16 -13.38
C ARG A 69 -1.86 2.07 -12.36
N VAL A 70 -1.44 2.24 -11.11
CA VAL A 70 -1.74 1.28 -10.04
C VAL A 70 -3.22 1.24 -9.73
N LEU A 71 -3.87 2.40 -9.59
CA LEU A 71 -5.29 2.52 -9.28
C LEU A 71 -6.14 1.82 -10.35
N GLU A 72 -5.86 2.09 -11.62
CA GLU A 72 -6.56 1.49 -12.76
C GLU A 72 -6.24 0.00 -12.93
N GLY A 73 -4.98 -0.40 -12.72
CA GLY A 73 -4.51 -1.78 -12.87
C GLY A 73 -4.90 -2.72 -11.73
N ASN A 74 -5.30 -2.20 -10.56
CA ASN A 74 -5.58 -3.00 -9.36
C ASN A 74 -7.02 -2.80 -8.86
N ARG A 75 -7.99 -2.86 -9.77
CA ARG A 75 -9.41 -2.72 -9.46
C ARG A 75 -9.92 -3.63 -8.34
N PRO A 76 -9.42 -4.84 -8.07
CA PRO A 76 -9.88 -5.61 -6.91
C PRO A 76 -9.53 -4.96 -5.55
N ARG A 77 -8.49 -4.12 -5.49
CA ARG A 77 -8.11 -3.38 -4.26
C ARG A 77 -8.73 -1.97 -4.23
N PHE A 78 -8.79 -1.31 -5.37
CA PHE A 78 -9.18 0.09 -5.48
C PHE A 78 -10.53 0.28 -6.19
N LYS A 79 -11.29 1.26 -5.72
CA LYS A 79 -12.60 1.62 -6.26
C LYS A 79 -12.56 3.04 -6.83
N CYS A 80 -12.83 3.16 -8.12
CA CYS A 80 -12.95 4.45 -8.80
C CYS A 80 -14.30 5.10 -8.48
N GLY A 81 -14.34 6.42 -8.33
CA GLY A 81 -15.57 7.20 -8.16
C GLY A 81 -16.58 7.01 -9.29
N ARG A 82 -16.11 6.69 -10.51
CA ARG A 82 -16.99 6.31 -11.63
C ARG A 82 -17.94 5.17 -11.28
N GLU A 83 -17.49 4.19 -10.49
CA GLU A 83 -18.32 3.02 -10.09
C GLU A 83 -19.49 3.42 -9.19
N ILE A 84 -19.45 4.61 -8.59
CA ILE A 84 -20.49 5.14 -7.70
C ILE A 84 -21.07 6.47 -8.21
N LYS A 85 -21.00 6.70 -9.53
CA LYS A 85 -21.54 7.90 -10.20
C LYS A 85 -20.97 9.22 -9.63
N LYS A 86 -19.71 9.20 -9.17
CA LYS A 86 -18.94 10.39 -8.74
C LYS A 86 -17.83 10.72 -9.75
N LYS A 87 -17.02 11.75 -9.45
CA LYS A 87 -15.83 12.14 -10.24
C LYS A 87 -14.97 10.92 -10.55
N THR A 88 -14.43 10.83 -11.77
CA THR A 88 -13.54 9.73 -12.19
C THR A 88 -12.17 9.80 -11.53
N SER A 89 -11.79 10.99 -11.07
CA SER A 89 -10.48 11.26 -10.48
C SER A 89 -10.40 10.94 -8.99
N ILE A 90 -11.51 10.57 -8.34
CA ILE A 90 -11.51 10.16 -6.94
C ILE A 90 -11.43 8.64 -6.80
N TRP A 91 -10.65 8.18 -5.83
CA TRP A 91 -10.38 6.77 -5.60
C TRP A 91 -10.41 6.44 -4.11
N GLY A 92 -10.78 5.20 -3.79
CA GLY A 92 -10.81 4.68 -2.43
C GLY A 92 -10.44 3.20 -2.37
N LEU A 93 -10.25 2.68 -1.16
CA LEU A 93 -10.09 1.24 -0.94
C LEU A 93 -11.44 0.54 -1.06
N ARG A 94 -11.46 -0.67 -1.63
CA ARG A 94 -12.65 -1.54 -1.56
C ARG A 94 -12.89 -2.04 -0.15
N VAL A 95 -11.82 -2.40 0.54
CA VAL A 95 -11.82 -2.87 1.93
C VAL A 95 -10.87 -1.98 2.72
N ARG A 96 -11.38 -1.34 3.77
CA ARG A 96 -10.62 -0.38 4.60
C ARG A 96 -9.73 -1.11 5.61
N VAL A 97 -8.83 -1.92 5.11
CA VAL A 97 -7.82 -2.64 5.89
C VAL A 97 -6.42 -2.23 5.44
N PRO A 98 -5.42 -2.38 6.31
CA PRO A 98 -4.02 -2.19 5.94
C PRO A 98 -3.64 -3.03 4.71
N PRO A 99 -2.59 -2.66 3.97
CA PRO A 99 -2.08 -3.48 2.88
C PRO A 99 -1.73 -4.89 3.37
N PRO A 100 -1.96 -5.93 2.54
CA PRO A 100 -1.61 -7.31 2.91
C PRO A 100 -0.11 -7.44 3.20
N VAL A 101 0.23 -7.92 4.39
CA VAL A 101 1.62 -8.20 4.77
C VAL A 101 2.03 -9.55 4.18
N PRO A 102 3.19 -9.66 3.50
CA PRO A 102 3.67 -10.94 3.00
C PRO A 102 4.00 -11.88 4.17
N ALA A 103 3.73 -13.17 4.01
CA ALA A 103 4.15 -14.16 5.00
C ALA A 103 5.66 -14.37 4.92
N ILE A 104 6.34 -14.27 6.06
CA ILE A 104 7.78 -14.49 6.19
C ILE A 104 7.99 -15.83 6.91
N THR A 105 8.85 -16.68 6.35
CA THR A 105 9.30 -17.91 7.01
C THR A 105 10.76 -17.74 7.38
N LEU A 106 11.08 -17.91 8.66
CA LEU A 106 12.43 -17.78 9.20
C LEU A 106 12.99 -19.16 9.56
N PRO A 107 14.31 -19.32 9.60
CA PRO A 107 14.94 -20.53 10.14
C PRO A 107 14.44 -20.80 11.58
N TYR A 108 14.15 -22.07 11.88
CA TYR A 108 13.69 -22.48 13.23
C TYR A 108 14.82 -22.46 14.26
N VAL A 109 16.08 -22.61 13.82
CA VAL A 109 17.27 -22.69 14.67
C VAL A 109 18.35 -21.77 14.10
N GLY A 110 19.09 -21.11 15.01
CA GLY A 110 20.21 -20.25 14.68
C GLY A 110 19.87 -18.75 14.71
N PRO A 111 20.89 -17.88 14.63
CA PRO A 111 20.69 -16.45 14.58
C PRO A 111 20.01 -16.04 13.27
N ILE A 112 19.05 -15.13 13.34
CA ILE A 112 18.46 -14.51 12.17
C ILE A 112 19.42 -13.43 11.68
N THR A 113 19.85 -13.55 10.43
CA THR A 113 20.78 -12.65 9.76
C THR A 113 20.19 -12.14 8.44
N GLU A 114 20.84 -11.17 7.81
CA GLU A 114 20.45 -10.68 6.48
C GLU A 114 20.42 -11.81 5.43
N ASP A 115 21.31 -12.81 5.53
CA ASP A 115 21.29 -13.98 4.65
C ASP A 115 20.09 -14.90 4.90
N SER A 116 19.55 -14.91 6.13
CA SER A 116 18.33 -15.65 6.45
C SER A 116 17.11 -15.11 5.71
N ILE A 117 17.15 -13.83 5.31
CA ILE A 117 16.07 -13.14 4.60
C ILE A 117 16.03 -13.50 3.12
N LYS A 118 17.15 -13.86 2.50
CA LYS A 118 17.23 -14.21 1.07
C LYS A 118 16.35 -15.42 0.71
N HIS A 119 16.02 -16.27 1.67
CA HIS A 119 15.15 -17.44 1.51
C HIS A 119 13.66 -17.15 1.83
N ILE A 120 13.30 -15.90 2.13
CA ILE A 120 11.91 -15.52 2.39
C ILE A 120 11.09 -15.69 1.12
N THR A 121 10.17 -16.65 1.14
CA THR A 121 9.14 -16.76 0.12
C THR A 121 8.02 -15.79 0.46
N LEU A 122 7.97 -14.63 -0.21
CA LEU A 122 6.87 -13.68 -0.07
C LEU A 122 5.58 -14.28 -0.64
N ARG A 123 4.75 -14.89 0.21
CA ARG A 123 3.40 -15.33 -0.18
C ARG A 123 2.38 -14.27 0.22
N ASN A 124 1.67 -13.73 -0.78
CA ASN A 124 0.52 -12.87 -0.54
C ASN A 124 -0.62 -13.74 0.05
N LYS A 125 -0.87 -13.61 1.35
CA LYS A 125 -2.11 -14.15 1.92
C LYS A 125 -3.27 -13.37 1.33
N LYS A 126 -4.12 -14.02 0.53
CA LYS A 126 -5.42 -13.46 0.13
C LYS A 126 -6.20 -13.19 1.41
N THR A 127 -6.49 -11.92 1.69
CA THR A 127 -7.44 -11.53 2.75
C THR A 127 -8.79 -12.14 2.38
N ARG A 128 -9.19 -13.18 3.12
CA ARG A 128 -10.48 -13.83 2.95
C ARG A 128 -11.54 -12.92 3.57
N ASN A 129 -12.25 -12.24 2.69
CA ASN A 129 -13.52 -11.53 2.88
C ASN A 129 -13.93 -11.21 4.33
N SER A 130 -13.68 -9.97 4.76
CA SER A 130 -14.31 -9.37 5.96
C SER A 130 -15.53 -8.54 5.56
N ASP A 131 -16.46 -9.14 4.80
CA ASP A 131 -17.76 -8.54 4.42
C ASP A 131 -18.76 -8.50 5.59
N ARG A 132 -18.31 -8.56 6.85
CA ARG A 132 -19.21 -8.70 8.03
C ARG A 132 -18.84 -7.91 9.27
N LEU A 133 -18.00 -6.88 9.15
CA LEU A 133 -17.78 -5.95 10.25
C LEU A 133 -17.89 -4.55 9.64
N TRP A 134 -18.67 -3.68 10.27
CA TRP A 134 -19.17 -2.38 9.77
C TRP A 134 -20.47 -2.41 8.95
N THR A 135 -21.46 -3.17 9.43
CA THR A 135 -22.83 -2.62 9.51
C THR A 135 -23.16 -2.43 10.98
N ALA A 136 -22.91 -1.23 11.50
CA ALA A 136 -23.52 -0.73 12.72
C ALA A 136 -23.46 0.80 12.65
N ASP A 137 -24.67 1.38 12.58
CA ASP A 137 -25.11 2.76 12.75
C ASP A 137 -24.62 3.84 11.76
#